data_AF-A0A382Z2Y6-F1
#
_entry.id   AF-A0A382Z2Y6-F1
#
_cell.length_a   1.000
_cell.length_b   1.000
_cell.length_c   1.000
_cell.angle_alpha   90.00
_cell.angle_beta   90.00
_cell.angle_gamma   90.00
#
_symmetry.space_group_name_H-M   'P 1'
#
loop_
_entity.id
_entity.type
_entity.pdbx_description
1 polymer ?
#
loop_
_entity_poly.entity_id
_entity_poly.type
_entity_poly.pdbx_seq_one_letter_code
_entity_poly.pdbx_strand_id
1 'polypeptide(L)'
;MKRPPTFGLIFSILFLSACGKQGETVEVKKPTEDFEVRVDRFADLEILRYQVPQFEQLSLRQKKLVYFLSQAALSGRDILYDQNYKYNLIIRQTIHTIVENYKGDRSTESWEQFMIYAKRVWFSNGIHHHYSTLKIIPEFKKSYLSKLINNTDGEFALKDGEKTGEFIEWLTPTLFDSDIDRKRVNLDPQDDIISTSANNYYNGVSQDEVDMFYSNMKDPDDPK
;
A
#
# COMPACT_ATOMS: atom_id res chain seq x y z
N MET A 1 -2.78 60.64 32.74
CA MET A 1 -4.20 60.40 32.38
C MET A 1 -4.43 60.83 30.94
N LYS A 2 -4.73 59.86 30.06
CA LYS A 2 -5.53 59.92 28.82
C LYS A 2 -5.15 58.67 27.99
N ARG A 3 -6.05 57.68 27.94
CA ARG A 3 -5.92 56.50 27.08
C ARG A 3 -6.25 56.89 25.63
N PRO A 4 -5.55 56.38 24.60
CA PRO A 4 -5.95 56.59 23.21
C PRO A 4 -7.16 55.71 22.84
N PRO A 5 -7.92 56.06 21.79
CA PRO A 5 -9.16 55.40 21.45
C PRO A 5 -8.90 54.04 20.79
N THR A 6 -9.70 53.04 21.18
CA THR A 6 -9.75 51.72 20.55
C THR A 6 -10.38 51.81 19.17
N PHE A 7 -9.59 51.58 18.13
CA PHE A 7 -10.07 51.44 16.76
C PHE A 7 -10.63 50.02 16.58
N GLY A 8 -11.96 49.89 16.56
CA GLY A 8 -12.64 48.62 16.33
C GLY A 8 -12.51 48.20 14.87
N LEU A 9 -11.84 47.08 14.63
CA LEU A 9 -11.74 46.45 13.32
C LEU A 9 -13.06 45.71 13.04
N ILE A 10 -13.90 46.26 12.16
CA ILE A 10 -15.13 45.59 11.69
C ILE A 10 -14.74 44.61 10.59
N PHE A 11 -14.65 43.33 10.92
CA PHE A 11 -14.50 42.24 9.95
C PHE A 11 -15.90 41.86 9.43
N SER A 12 -16.31 42.43 8.30
CA SER A 12 -17.55 42.05 7.62
C SER A 12 -17.34 40.72 6.90
N ILE A 13 -17.88 39.64 7.48
CA ILE A 13 -17.94 38.33 6.84
C ILE A 13 -19.11 38.35 5.85
N LEU A 14 -18.80 38.30 4.55
CA LEU A 14 -19.79 38.03 3.50
C LEU A 14 -20.33 36.61 3.68
N PHE A 15 -21.55 36.48 4.17
CA PHE A 15 -22.33 35.25 4.10
C PHE A 15 -22.89 35.09 2.68
N LEU A 16 -22.28 34.21 1.88
CA LEU A 16 -22.91 33.68 0.67
C LEU A 16 -24.05 32.75 1.08
N SER A 17 -25.27 33.27 1.06
CA SER A 17 -26.50 32.48 1.21
C SER A 17 -26.79 31.72 -0.08
N ALA A 18 -26.35 30.46 -0.13
CA ALA A 18 -26.87 29.51 -1.11
C ALA A 18 -28.20 28.95 -0.59
N CYS A 19 -29.28 29.32 -1.26
CA CYS A 19 -30.62 28.81 -0.99
C CYS A 19 -30.71 27.36 -1.53
N GLY A 20 -30.81 26.39 -0.63
CA GLY A 20 -31.02 24.98 -0.98
C GLY A 20 -31.51 24.20 0.24
N LYS A 21 -32.83 24.14 0.40
CA LYS A 21 -33.62 23.28 1.31
C LYS A 21 -33.04 23.04 2.71
N GLN A 22 -33.66 23.74 3.67
CA GLN A 22 -33.87 23.43 5.09
C GLN A 22 -33.29 22.07 5.52
N GLY A 23 -32.23 22.13 6.34
CA GLY A 23 -31.50 20.97 6.82
C GLY A 23 -32.40 19.97 7.55
N GLU A 24 -32.53 18.78 6.97
CA GLU A 24 -32.72 17.58 7.77
C GLU A 24 -31.48 17.43 8.66
N THR A 25 -31.69 17.51 9.96
CA THR A 25 -30.73 17.04 10.94
C THR A 25 -30.58 15.54 10.69
N VAL A 26 -29.51 15.16 9.98
CA VAL A 26 -29.18 13.76 9.77
C VAL A 26 -28.80 13.18 11.13
N GLU A 27 -29.74 12.43 11.72
CA GLU A 27 -29.49 11.67 12.93
C GLU A 27 -28.36 10.68 12.63
N VAL A 28 -27.18 10.93 13.21
CA VAL A 28 -26.09 9.96 13.21
C VAL A 28 -26.53 8.84 14.14
N LYS A 29 -27.05 7.74 13.57
CA LYS A 29 -27.29 6.51 14.34
C LYS A 29 -25.99 6.17 15.08
N LYS A 30 -26.07 6.10 16.41
CA LYS A 30 -24.96 5.60 17.24
C LYS A 30 -24.53 4.22 16.72
N PRO A 31 -23.23 3.89 16.78
CA PRO A 31 -22.76 2.56 16.41
C PRO A 31 -23.60 1.51 17.13
N THR A 32 -24.06 0.50 16.37
CA THR A 32 -24.69 -0.69 16.93
C THR A 32 -23.79 -1.27 18.02
N GLU A 33 -24.36 -1.61 19.19
CA GLU A 33 -23.60 -2.06 20.37
C GLU A 33 -22.67 -3.28 20.10
N ASP A 34 -22.84 -3.99 18.98
CA ASP A 34 -22.05 -5.17 18.57
C ASP A 34 -20.98 -4.92 17.46
N PHE A 35 -20.63 -3.67 17.11
CA PHE A 35 -19.59 -3.45 16.08
C PHE A 35 -18.16 -3.64 16.62
N GLU A 36 -17.59 -4.82 16.39
CA GLU A 36 -16.17 -5.06 16.68
C GLU A 36 -15.27 -4.30 15.70
N VAL A 37 -14.52 -3.30 16.19
CA VAL A 37 -13.65 -2.44 15.36
C VAL A 37 -12.36 -3.17 14.94
N ARG A 38 -11.80 -3.98 15.83
CA ARG A 38 -10.57 -4.73 15.60
C ARG A 38 -10.88 -6.00 14.80
N VAL A 39 -10.08 -6.29 13.78
CA VAL A 39 -10.23 -7.48 12.92
C VAL A 39 -9.10 -8.48 13.18
N ASP A 40 -7.87 -7.99 13.27
CA ASP A 40 -6.69 -8.83 13.41
C ASP A 40 -5.51 -8.02 13.98
N ARG A 41 -4.52 -8.70 14.55
CA ARG A 41 -3.25 -8.12 14.98
C ARG A 41 -2.11 -9.10 14.71
N PHE A 42 -1.10 -8.66 13.99
CA PHE A 42 0.06 -9.45 13.63
C PHE A 42 1.28 -8.56 13.46
N ALA A 43 2.47 -9.06 13.83
CA ALA A 43 3.68 -8.26 13.90
C ALA A 43 3.42 -6.91 14.62
N ASP A 44 3.76 -5.80 13.98
CA ASP A 44 3.55 -4.43 14.42
C ASP A 44 2.28 -3.77 13.86
N LEU A 45 1.36 -4.57 13.29
CA LEU A 45 0.17 -4.10 12.58
C LEU A 45 -1.12 -4.51 13.27
N GLU A 46 -2.10 -3.61 13.27
CA GLU A 46 -3.47 -3.84 13.75
C GLU A 46 -4.45 -3.51 12.61
N ILE A 47 -5.29 -4.47 12.25
CA ILE A 47 -6.31 -4.30 11.20
C ILE A 47 -7.60 -3.87 11.87
N LEU A 48 -8.10 -2.70 11.44
CA LEU A 48 -9.36 -2.14 11.90
C LEU A 48 -10.36 -2.11 10.76
N ARG A 49 -11.65 -2.11 11.09
CA ARG A 49 -12.74 -1.84 10.15
C ARG A 49 -13.58 -0.67 10.62
N TYR A 50 -14.17 0.04 9.65
CA TYR A 50 -15.01 1.21 9.90
C TYR A 50 -16.42 0.97 9.34
N GLN A 51 -17.42 1.58 9.99
CA GLN A 51 -18.77 1.65 9.44
C GLN A 51 -18.86 2.81 8.45
N VAL A 52 -19.81 2.73 7.51
CA VAL A 52 -20.17 3.85 6.62
C VAL A 52 -21.60 4.27 6.97
N PRO A 53 -21.80 5.07 8.04
CA PRO A 53 -23.14 5.47 8.48
C PRO A 53 -23.90 6.18 7.36
N GLN A 54 -25.22 6.01 7.37
CA GLN A 54 -26.15 6.65 6.42
C GLN A 54 -25.97 6.23 4.95
N PHE A 55 -25.09 5.28 4.63
CA PHE A 55 -25.00 4.72 3.29
C PHE A 55 -26.35 4.18 2.80
N GLU A 56 -27.14 3.59 3.70
CA GLU A 56 -28.47 3.06 3.41
C GLU A 56 -29.48 4.16 3.03
N GLN A 57 -29.27 5.39 3.49
CA GLN A 57 -30.15 6.54 3.22
C GLN A 57 -29.91 7.14 1.83
N LEU A 58 -28.79 6.81 1.17
CA LEU A 58 -28.51 7.28 -0.18
C LEU A 58 -29.56 6.78 -1.18
N SER A 59 -29.93 7.67 -2.11
CA SER A 59 -30.74 7.29 -3.27
C SER A 59 -30.05 6.20 -4.10
N LEU A 60 -30.81 5.43 -4.87
CA LEU A 60 -30.24 4.40 -5.75
C LEU A 60 -29.20 4.98 -6.72
N ARG A 61 -29.42 6.20 -7.23
CA ARG A 61 -28.45 6.87 -8.13
C ARG A 61 -27.13 7.16 -7.42
N GLN A 62 -27.18 7.66 -6.19
CA GLN A 62 -25.97 7.92 -5.38
C GLN A 62 -25.25 6.62 -5.03
N LYS A 63 -25.97 5.55 -4.65
CA LYS A 63 -25.37 4.24 -4.38
C LYS A 63 -24.65 3.68 -5.60
N LYS A 64 -25.24 3.80 -6.79
CA LYS A 64 -24.59 3.41 -8.06
C LYS A 64 -23.33 4.23 -8.32
N LEU A 65 -23.36 5.55 -8.09
CA LEU A 65 -22.18 6.40 -8.22
C LEU A 65 -21.06 5.95 -7.26
N VAL A 66 -21.37 5.75 -5.98
CA VAL A 66 -20.40 5.27 -4.97
C VAL A 66 -19.84 3.90 -5.36
N TYR A 67 -20.69 2.98 -5.81
CA TYR A 67 -20.27 1.66 -6.26
C TYR A 67 -19.28 1.74 -7.43
N PHE A 68 -19.57 2.52 -8.48
CA PHE A 68 -18.65 2.60 -9.62
C PHE A 68 -17.34 3.29 -9.28
N LEU A 69 -17.36 4.32 -8.41
CA LEU A 69 -16.15 4.95 -7.91
C LEU A 69 -15.30 3.98 -7.06
N SER A 70 -15.93 3.14 -6.23
CA SER A 70 -15.19 2.15 -5.44
C SER A 70 -14.59 1.05 -6.31
N GLN A 71 -15.29 0.58 -7.34
CA GLN A 71 -14.73 -0.35 -8.32
C GLN A 71 -13.52 0.25 -9.05
N ALA A 72 -13.61 1.52 -9.46
CA ALA A 72 -12.49 2.23 -10.08
C ALA A 72 -11.28 2.34 -9.14
N ALA A 73 -11.51 2.69 -7.86
CA ALA A 73 -10.45 2.78 -6.85
C ALA A 73 -9.78 1.41 -6.59
N LEU A 74 -10.56 0.33 -6.46
CA LEU A 74 -10.05 -1.02 -6.21
C LEU A 74 -9.23 -1.57 -7.39
N SER A 75 -9.57 -1.18 -8.62
CA SER A 75 -8.87 -1.61 -9.83
C SER A 75 -7.43 -1.12 -9.90
N GLY A 76 -7.08 -0.06 -9.15
CA GLY A 76 -5.72 0.49 -9.11
C GLY A 76 -4.74 -0.26 -8.20
N ARG A 77 -5.18 -1.30 -7.48
CA ARG A 77 -4.35 -2.00 -6.48
C ARG A 77 -3.03 -2.49 -7.04
N ASP A 78 -3.06 -3.16 -8.19
CA ASP A 78 -1.86 -3.81 -8.75
C ASP A 78 -0.85 -2.81 -9.31
N ILE A 79 -1.32 -1.62 -9.73
CA ILE A 79 -0.45 -0.50 -10.12
C ILE A 79 0.47 -0.13 -8.96
N LEU A 80 -0.07 -0.02 -7.74
CA LEU A 80 0.73 0.34 -6.56
C LEU A 80 1.74 -0.75 -6.18
N TYR A 81 1.38 -2.02 -6.30
CA TYR A 81 2.35 -3.11 -6.07
C TYR A 81 3.52 -2.99 -7.03
N ASP A 82 3.26 -2.83 -8.32
CA ASP A 82 4.30 -2.70 -9.34
C ASP A 82 5.18 -1.47 -9.11
N GLN A 83 4.57 -0.30 -8.88
CA GLN A 83 5.29 0.94 -8.56
C GLN A 83 6.16 0.82 -7.31
N ASN A 84 5.73 0.06 -6.31
CA ASN A 84 6.51 -0.12 -5.08
C ASN A 84 7.75 -0.99 -5.27
N TYR A 85 7.75 -1.93 -6.23
CA TYR A 85 8.90 -2.78 -6.58
C TYR A 85 8.53 -3.70 -7.74
N LYS A 86 9.38 -3.78 -8.77
CA LYS A 86 9.15 -4.52 -10.02
C LYS A 86 8.78 -6.01 -9.87
N TYR A 87 9.12 -6.64 -8.74
CA TYR A 87 8.82 -8.06 -8.51
C TYR A 87 7.64 -8.30 -7.57
N ASN A 88 7.02 -7.25 -7.03
CA ASN A 88 5.93 -7.37 -6.05
C ASN A 88 4.72 -8.14 -6.56
N LEU A 89 4.35 -8.00 -7.85
CA LEU A 89 3.21 -8.74 -8.40
C LEU A 89 3.48 -10.26 -8.43
N ILE A 90 4.67 -10.67 -8.89
CA ILE A 90 5.08 -12.09 -8.90
C ILE A 90 5.15 -12.64 -7.47
N ILE A 91 5.72 -11.87 -6.53
CA ILE A 91 5.82 -12.27 -5.13
C ILE A 91 4.43 -12.39 -4.49
N ARG A 92 3.55 -11.39 -4.69
CA ARG A 92 2.18 -11.39 -4.20
C ARG A 92 1.39 -12.58 -4.74
N GLN A 93 1.51 -12.85 -6.04
CA GLN A 93 0.84 -13.99 -6.67
C GLN A 93 1.36 -15.31 -6.10
N THR A 94 2.68 -15.45 -5.91
CA THR A 94 3.29 -16.64 -5.30
C THR A 94 2.76 -16.89 -3.89
N ILE A 95 2.73 -15.84 -3.06
CA ILE A 95 2.17 -15.90 -1.70
C ILE A 95 0.69 -16.32 -1.76
N HIS A 96 -0.10 -15.72 -2.65
CA HIS A 96 -1.51 -16.04 -2.81
C HIS A 96 -1.74 -17.50 -3.21
N THR A 97 -1.01 -17.99 -4.23
CA THR A 97 -1.06 -19.38 -4.70
C THR A 97 -0.74 -20.36 -3.55
N ILE A 98 0.29 -20.07 -2.74
CA ILE A 98 0.64 -20.87 -1.56
C ILE A 98 -0.49 -20.85 -0.53
N VAL A 99 -1.02 -19.68 -0.18
CA VAL A 99 -2.08 -19.57 0.84
C VAL A 99 -3.33 -20.34 0.44
N GLU A 100 -3.73 -20.26 -0.83
CA GLU A 100 -4.92 -20.96 -1.32
C GLU A 100 -4.69 -22.47 -1.40
N ASN A 101 -3.54 -22.90 -1.91
CA ASN A 101 -3.40 -24.28 -2.39
C ASN A 101 -2.36 -25.15 -1.69
N TYR A 102 -1.65 -24.62 -0.69
CA TYR A 102 -0.66 -25.42 0.06
C TYR A 102 -1.30 -26.64 0.72
N LYS A 103 -0.75 -27.83 0.43
CA LYS A 103 -1.22 -29.14 0.92
C LYS A 103 -0.45 -29.66 2.13
N GLY A 104 0.63 -28.98 2.52
CA GLY A 104 1.38 -29.33 3.71
C GLY A 104 0.68 -28.92 5.01
N ASP A 105 1.32 -29.23 6.12
CA ASP A 105 0.80 -28.95 7.46
C ASP A 105 0.79 -27.43 7.77
N ARG A 106 -0.41 -26.91 8.04
CA ARG A 106 -0.69 -25.50 8.39
C ARG A 106 -0.73 -25.23 9.90
N SER A 107 -0.48 -26.24 10.73
CA SER A 107 -0.39 -26.10 12.20
C SER A 107 1.02 -25.80 12.71
N THR A 108 2.00 -25.75 11.80
CA THR A 108 3.42 -25.55 12.15
C THR A 108 3.75 -24.08 12.41
N GLU A 109 4.72 -23.82 13.30
CA GLU A 109 5.27 -22.47 13.55
C GLU A 109 5.80 -21.82 12.26
N SER A 110 6.43 -22.59 11.36
CA SER A 110 6.92 -22.06 10.08
C SER A 110 5.78 -21.61 9.16
N TRP A 111 4.61 -22.27 9.21
CA TRP A 111 3.43 -21.81 8.50
C TRP A 111 2.89 -20.52 9.09
N GLU A 112 2.83 -20.41 10.42
CA GLU A 112 2.43 -19.18 11.10
C GLU A 112 3.34 -18.00 10.72
N GLN A 113 4.66 -18.20 10.76
CA GLN A 113 5.66 -17.22 10.33
C GLN A 113 5.48 -16.83 8.85
N PHE A 114 5.19 -17.79 7.97
CA PHE A 114 4.85 -17.51 6.58
C PHE A 114 3.57 -16.67 6.46
N MET A 115 2.52 -16.99 7.21
CA MET A 115 1.27 -16.22 7.20
C MET A 115 1.47 -14.80 7.72
N ILE A 116 2.29 -14.60 8.74
CA ILE A 116 2.66 -13.25 9.22
C ILE A 116 3.36 -12.48 8.09
N TYR A 117 4.34 -13.10 7.42
CA TYR A 117 5.02 -12.48 6.27
C TYR A 117 4.04 -12.12 5.14
N ALA A 118 3.17 -13.05 4.75
CA ALA A 118 2.14 -12.85 3.73
C ALA A 118 1.23 -11.65 4.04
N LYS A 119 0.73 -11.59 5.28
CA LYS A 119 -0.12 -10.49 5.75
C LYS A 119 0.61 -9.14 5.73
N ARG A 120 1.89 -9.11 6.09
CA ARG A 120 2.72 -7.88 6.02
C ARG A 120 2.93 -7.41 4.58
N VAL A 121 3.10 -8.33 3.62
CA VAL A 121 3.18 -8.01 2.18
C VAL A 121 1.85 -7.46 1.65
N TRP A 122 0.73 -8.03 2.07
CA TRP A 122 -0.59 -7.51 1.70
C TRP A 122 -0.84 -6.12 2.27
N PHE A 123 -0.52 -5.92 3.54
CA PHE A 123 -0.70 -4.63 4.20
C PHE A 123 0.18 -3.54 3.59
N SER A 124 1.43 -3.85 3.28
CA SER A 124 2.41 -2.86 2.82
C SER A 124 2.38 -2.60 1.32
N ASN A 125 1.51 -3.30 0.57
CA ASN A 125 1.49 -3.29 -0.89
C ASN A 125 2.86 -3.65 -1.51
N GLY A 126 3.58 -4.61 -0.89
CA GLY A 126 4.91 -5.03 -1.32
C GLY A 126 5.77 -5.61 -0.20
N ILE A 127 7.02 -5.97 -0.52
CA ILE A 127 7.97 -6.60 0.43
C ILE A 127 8.73 -5.62 1.33
N HIS A 128 8.35 -4.35 1.34
CA HIS A 128 8.98 -3.30 2.15
C HIS A 128 7.99 -2.75 3.15
N HIS A 129 8.46 -2.44 4.34
CA HIS A 129 7.64 -1.91 5.42
C HIS A 129 7.01 -0.57 5.00
N HIS A 130 5.68 -0.47 5.11
CA HIS A 130 4.91 0.69 4.63
C HIS A 130 5.41 2.05 5.15
N TYR A 131 5.89 2.11 6.39
CA TYR A 131 6.44 3.32 7.03
C TYR A 131 7.96 3.48 6.88
N SER A 132 8.76 2.59 7.48
CA SER A 132 10.24 2.69 7.45
C SER A 132 10.87 2.44 6.08
N THR A 133 10.12 1.90 5.11
CA THR A 133 10.57 1.51 3.76
C THR A 133 11.61 0.40 3.71
N LEU A 134 12.06 -0.13 4.85
CA LEU A 134 13.01 -1.24 4.92
C LEU A 134 12.38 -2.53 4.38
N LYS A 135 13.16 -3.37 3.72
CA LYS A 135 12.74 -4.71 3.32
C LYS A 135 12.27 -5.51 4.54
N ILE A 136 11.15 -6.18 4.38
CA ILE A 136 10.61 -7.12 5.34
C ILE A 136 11.31 -8.45 5.12
N ILE A 137 12.09 -8.89 6.10
CA ILE A 137 12.76 -10.20 6.04
C ILE A 137 11.80 -11.27 6.60
N PRO A 138 11.55 -12.38 5.88
CA PRO A 138 10.73 -13.45 6.41
C PRO A 138 11.42 -14.13 7.60
N GLU A 139 10.62 -14.46 8.63
CA GLU A 139 11.12 -15.09 9.86
C GLU A 139 11.17 -16.63 9.76
N PHE A 140 10.46 -17.21 8.79
CA PHE A 140 10.59 -18.64 8.48
C PHE A 140 11.91 -18.93 7.78
N LYS A 141 12.41 -20.16 7.88
CA LYS A 141 13.71 -20.53 7.28
C LYS A 141 13.66 -20.46 5.74
N LYS A 142 14.76 -20.03 5.10
CA LYS A 142 14.93 -20.07 3.63
C LYS A 142 14.54 -21.43 3.02
N SER A 143 14.95 -22.54 3.66
CA SER A 143 14.61 -23.89 3.21
C SER A 143 13.12 -24.24 3.30
N TYR A 144 12.34 -23.51 4.08
CA TYR A 144 10.89 -23.69 4.13
C TYR A 144 10.19 -23.08 2.92
N LEU A 145 10.77 -22.06 2.27
CA LEU A 145 10.22 -21.50 1.03
C LEU A 145 10.11 -22.56 -0.08
N SER A 146 11.16 -23.36 -0.27
CA SER A 146 11.14 -24.44 -1.26
C SER A 146 10.09 -25.50 -0.91
N LYS A 147 9.91 -25.81 0.38
CA LYS A 147 8.85 -26.71 0.84
C LYS A 147 7.45 -26.15 0.55
N LEU A 148 7.22 -24.85 0.79
CA LEU A 148 5.96 -24.19 0.49
C LEU A 148 5.63 -24.30 -1.01
N ILE A 149 6.58 -23.95 -1.87
CA ILE A 149 6.39 -23.94 -3.33
C ILE A 149 6.19 -25.37 -3.85
N ASN A 150 7.03 -26.33 -3.46
CA ASN A 150 6.97 -27.71 -3.97
C ASN A 150 5.76 -28.51 -3.46
N ASN A 151 5.10 -28.09 -2.38
CA ASN A 151 3.90 -28.77 -1.84
C ASN A 151 2.62 -27.92 -1.99
N THR A 152 2.60 -27.01 -2.97
CA THR A 152 1.43 -26.22 -3.34
C THR A 152 0.97 -26.65 -4.72
N ASP A 153 -0.31 -27.03 -4.83
CA ASP A 153 -0.91 -27.29 -6.14
C ASP A 153 -1.26 -25.96 -6.81
N GLY A 154 -0.53 -25.55 -7.84
CA GLY A 154 -0.88 -24.32 -8.54
C GLY A 154 0.18 -23.88 -9.53
N GLU A 155 -0.20 -22.92 -10.35
CA GLU A 155 0.71 -22.29 -11.32
C GLU A 155 1.41 -21.10 -10.65
N PHE A 156 2.73 -21.15 -10.67
CA PHE A 156 3.58 -20.01 -10.32
C PHE A 156 3.87 -19.23 -11.60
N ALA A 157 4.13 -17.92 -11.45
CA ALA A 157 4.46 -17.03 -12.57
C ALA A 157 5.90 -17.24 -13.04
N LEU A 158 6.20 -18.46 -13.47
CA LEU A 158 7.47 -18.88 -14.05
C LEU A 158 7.65 -18.18 -15.40
N LYS A 159 8.89 -17.82 -15.73
CA LYS A 159 9.23 -17.39 -17.09
C LYS A 159 9.11 -18.58 -18.06
N ASP A 160 9.00 -18.29 -19.36
CA ASP A 160 8.92 -19.32 -20.38
C ASP A 160 10.11 -20.30 -20.30
N GLY A 161 9.80 -21.57 -19.99
CA GLY A 161 10.80 -22.64 -19.85
C GLY A 161 11.55 -22.66 -18.51
N GLU A 162 11.29 -21.73 -17.59
CA GLU A 162 11.89 -21.68 -16.25
C GLU A 162 11.36 -22.85 -15.40
N LYS A 163 12.28 -23.55 -14.75
CA LYS A 163 11.94 -24.63 -13.82
C LYS A 163 11.61 -24.06 -12.45
N THR A 164 10.75 -24.76 -11.71
CA THR A 164 10.41 -24.39 -10.31
C THR A 164 11.66 -24.21 -9.43
N GLY A 165 12.71 -25.00 -9.65
CA GLY A 165 13.99 -24.85 -8.94
C GLY A 165 14.67 -23.50 -9.18
N GLU A 166 14.74 -23.06 -10.45
CA GLU A 166 15.33 -21.77 -10.84
C GLU A 166 14.53 -20.60 -10.25
N PHE A 167 13.21 -20.72 -10.25
CA PHE A 167 12.32 -19.75 -9.61
C PHE A 167 12.56 -19.64 -8.10
N ILE A 168 12.71 -20.78 -7.40
CA ILE A 168 13.07 -20.80 -5.97
C ILE A 168 14.45 -20.17 -5.74
N GLU A 169 15.43 -20.48 -6.59
CA GLU A 169 16.79 -19.93 -6.51
C GLU A 169 16.82 -18.41 -6.68
N TRP A 170 15.98 -17.86 -7.57
CA TRP A 170 15.82 -16.40 -7.73
C TRP A 170 15.04 -15.76 -6.58
N LEU A 171 13.93 -16.38 -6.15
CA LEU A 171 13.03 -15.80 -5.15
C LEU A 171 13.68 -15.78 -3.76
N THR A 172 14.49 -16.78 -3.44
CA THR A 172 15.13 -16.90 -2.11
C THR A 172 15.98 -15.67 -1.74
N PRO A 173 17.03 -15.27 -2.50
CA PRO A 173 17.78 -14.07 -2.17
C PRO A 173 16.92 -12.80 -2.27
N THR A 174 15.96 -12.75 -3.20
CA THR A 174 15.04 -11.61 -3.34
C THR A 174 14.27 -11.32 -2.04
N LEU A 175 13.78 -12.35 -1.34
CA LEU A 175 13.03 -12.18 -0.09
C LEU A 175 13.92 -12.12 1.15
N PHE A 176 15.03 -12.85 1.18
CA PHE A 176 15.79 -13.10 2.41
C PHE A 176 17.14 -12.40 2.51
N ASP A 177 17.66 -11.87 1.42
CA ASP A 177 18.89 -11.08 1.44
C ASP A 177 18.56 -9.63 1.81
N SER A 178 19.12 -9.17 2.93
CA SER A 178 18.93 -7.82 3.45
C SER A 178 19.69 -6.75 2.68
N ASP A 179 20.70 -7.13 1.90
CA ASP A 179 21.54 -6.21 1.15
C ASP A 179 20.99 -5.96 -0.26
N ILE A 180 20.23 -6.91 -0.80
CA ILE A 180 19.47 -6.73 -2.03
C ILE A 180 18.26 -5.83 -1.76
N ASP A 181 18.02 -4.82 -2.57
CA ASP A 181 16.78 -4.00 -2.58
C ASP A 181 16.32 -3.58 -1.17
N ARG A 182 17.27 -3.16 -0.33
CA ARG A 182 17.09 -2.99 1.12
C ARG A 182 16.02 -1.98 1.49
N LYS A 183 15.84 -0.92 0.70
CA LYS A 183 14.87 0.16 0.95
C LYS A 183 13.99 0.36 -0.28
N ARG A 184 12.67 0.50 -0.08
CA ARG A 184 11.76 0.95 -1.14
C ARG A 184 12.08 2.37 -1.59
N VAL A 185 12.38 3.24 -0.62
CA VAL A 185 12.76 4.64 -0.84
C VAL A 185 13.99 4.91 0.00
N ASN A 186 15.10 5.24 -0.65
CA ASN A 186 16.28 5.77 0.02
C ASN A 186 16.22 7.30 0.04
N LEU A 187 16.67 7.88 1.14
CA LEU A 187 16.73 9.33 1.36
C LEU A 187 18.10 9.75 1.90
N ASP A 188 19.09 8.86 1.82
CA ASP A 188 20.45 9.18 2.24
C ASP A 188 21.09 10.12 1.19
N PRO A 189 21.48 11.35 1.56
CA PRO A 189 22.07 12.29 0.61
C PRO A 189 23.47 11.90 0.15
N GLN A 190 24.09 10.88 0.73
CA GLN A 190 25.39 10.35 0.29
C GLN A 190 25.24 9.26 -0.78
N ASP A 191 24.03 8.74 -0.98
CA ASP A 191 23.72 7.71 -1.97
C ASP A 191 23.05 8.34 -3.20
N ASP A 192 23.17 7.68 -4.36
CA ASP A 192 22.26 7.94 -5.48
C ASP A 192 20.87 7.39 -5.11
N ILE A 193 19.95 8.27 -4.73
CA ILE A 193 18.64 7.84 -4.18
C ILE A 193 17.76 7.17 -5.23
N ILE A 194 18.03 7.37 -6.53
CA ILE A 194 17.26 6.75 -7.60
C ILE A 194 17.68 5.29 -7.75
N SER A 195 18.97 5.03 -7.95
CA SER A 195 19.48 3.68 -8.17
C SER A 195 19.49 2.82 -6.90
N THR A 196 19.53 3.44 -5.71
CA THR A 196 19.51 2.72 -4.42
C THR A 196 18.11 2.56 -3.82
N SER A 197 17.07 3.07 -4.47
CA SER A 197 15.68 2.81 -4.11
C SER A 197 15.11 1.64 -4.91
N ALA A 198 14.45 0.71 -4.22
CA ALA A 198 13.84 -0.45 -4.87
C ALA A 198 12.50 -0.15 -5.59
N ASN A 199 11.92 1.04 -5.43
CA ASN A 199 10.70 1.39 -6.16
C ASN A 199 10.90 1.36 -7.68
N ASN A 200 9.81 1.17 -8.42
CA ASN A 200 9.83 0.92 -9.86
C ASN A 200 9.47 2.16 -10.70
N TYR A 201 9.79 3.36 -10.22
CA TYR A 201 9.59 4.58 -11.02
C TYR A 201 10.69 4.77 -12.06
N TYR A 202 11.88 4.25 -11.78
CA TYR A 202 13.07 4.36 -12.61
C TYR A 202 13.71 2.99 -12.77
N ASN A 203 14.33 2.74 -13.93
CA ASN A 203 15.00 1.48 -14.20
C ASN A 203 16.27 1.75 -15.02
N GLY A 204 17.43 1.45 -14.44
CA GLY A 204 18.72 1.57 -15.12
C GLY A 204 19.16 3.01 -15.40
N VAL A 205 18.75 3.96 -14.56
CA VAL A 205 19.17 5.38 -14.64
C VAL A 205 19.66 5.89 -13.29
N SER A 206 20.57 6.86 -13.31
CA SER A 206 21.10 7.53 -12.12
C SER A 206 20.25 8.72 -11.68
N GLN A 207 20.51 9.23 -10.47
CA GLN A 207 19.91 10.48 -10.00
C GLN A 207 20.28 11.67 -10.90
N ASP A 208 21.54 11.78 -11.32
CA ASP A 208 21.98 12.88 -12.18
C ASP A 208 21.27 12.88 -13.54
N GLU A 209 21.04 11.70 -14.13
CA GLU A 209 20.31 11.56 -15.39
C GLU A 209 18.85 11.99 -15.24
N VAL A 210 18.20 11.62 -14.13
CA VAL A 210 16.83 12.01 -13.80
C VAL A 210 16.72 13.53 -13.58
N ASP A 211 17.64 14.11 -12.81
CA ASP A 211 17.66 15.54 -12.52
C ASP A 211 17.90 16.35 -13.80
N MET A 212 18.82 15.90 -14.66
CA MET A 212 19.06 16.50 -15.97
C MET A 212 17.82 16.41 -16.86
N PHE A 213 17.17 15.24 -16.93
CA PHE A 213 15.99 15.02 -17.76
C PHE A 213 14.85 15.99 -17.40
N TYR A 214 14.48 16.07 -16.12
CA TYR A 214 13.39 16.95 -15.69
C TYR A 214 13.77 18.43 -15.71
N SER A 215 15.03 18.78 -15.48
CA SER A 215 15.48 20.17 -15.60
C SER A 215 15.33 20.70 -17.03
N ASN A 216 15.57 19.86 -18.04
CA ASN A 216 15.38 20.21 -19.44
C ASN A 216 13.92 20.29 -19.89
N MET A 217 12.99 19.74 -19.09
CA MET A 217 11.54 19.77 -19.37
C MET A 217 10.84 21.00 -18.76
N LYS A 218 11.45 21.64 -17.76
CA LYS A 218 10.88 22.82 -17.11
C LYS A 218 10.88 24.00 -18.08
N ASP A 219 9.70 24.57 -18.32
CA ASP A 219 9.59 25.88 -18.94
C ASP A 219 9.84 26.94 -17.85
N PRO A 220 10.94 27.73 -17.94
CA PRO A 220 11.25 28.75 -16.95
C PRO A 220 10.22 29.90 -16.93
N ASP A 221 9.43 30.04 -18.00
CA ASP A 221 8.44 31.09 -18.18
C ASP A 221 7.01 30.62 -17.86
N ASP A 222 6.81 29.38 -17.40
CA ASP A 222 5.49 28.84 -17.01
C ASP A 222 4.96 29.59 -15.76
N PRO A 223 3.85 30.33 -15.88
CA PRO A 223 3.29 31.09 -14.76
C PRO A 223 2.80 30.15 -13.66
N LYS A 224 3.29 30.38 -12.43
CA LYS A 224 2.87 29.67 -11.22
C LYS A 224 1.39 29.87 -10.86
#